data_AF-C7H3D5-F1
#
_entry.id   AF-C7H3D5-F1
#
_cell.length_a   1.000
_cell.length_b   1.000
_cell.length_c   1.000
_cell.angle_alpha   90.00
_cell.angle_beta   90.00
_cell.angle_gamma   90.00
#
_symmetry.space_group_name_H-M   'P 1'
#
loop_
_entity.id
_entity.type
_entity.pdbx_description
1 polymer ?
#
loop_
_entity_poly.entity_id
_entity_poly.type
_entity_poly.pdbx_seq_one_letter_code
_entity_poly.pdbx_strand_id
1 'polypeptide(L)'
;MMKVKPVKLGKTERMSFSHIDEVISMPNLIEVQKNSYQWFLDEGLKEVFHDIGTIEDYTGNLALSFVDFRLDKEPKYSIKECKERDVTYAAPLRVTARLLNKETGEVKDQEIFMGDFPLMTDAGTFVINGAERAIVSQLVRSPGVFYGDAKDKVGNDLYSATMNPNRGAWLEYETDAANVFYVRIDKNRKLPVTVLCRALGLSSDEEILNFFGEDERILATLEKDTTKNQDEGLLEVYRKLRPGDAPHGGVRYQPDQHAVLRSAPLRPVSFWPLQDEQEAVSGPPHHRLCCR
;
A
#
# COMPACT_ATOMS: atom_id res chain seq x y z
N MET A 1 -30.46 2.59 -48.21
CA MET A 1 -29.52 1.57 -48.74
C MET A 1 -28.48 1.30 -47.67
N MET A 2 -28.33 0.04 -47.22
CA MET A 2 -27.25 -0.32 -46.30
C MET A 2 -25.91 -0.07 -46.99
N LYS A 3 -25.06 0.80 -46.42
CA LYS A 3 -23.68 0.99 -46.89
C LYS A 3 -22.90 -0.26 -46.50
N VAL A 4 -22.79 -1.21 -47.42
CA VAL A 4 -21.95 -2.39 -47.24
C VAL A 4 -20.53 -2.01 -47.65
N LYS A 5 -19.58 -2.09 -46.72
CA LYS A 5 -18.18 -1.75 -46.96
C LYS A 5 -17.30 -3.00 -46.87
N PRO A 6 -16.41 -3.26 -47.83
CA PRO A 6 -15.44 -4.34 -47.71
C PRO A 6 -14.39 -4.01 -46.64
N VAL A 7 -14.05 -4.97 -45.79
CA VAL A 7 -13.02 -4.85 -44.75
C VAL A 7 -12.02 -5.99 -44.91
N LYS A 8 -10.74 -5.67 -45.08
CA LYS A 8 -9.66 -6.65 -45.22
C LYS A 8 -9.23 -7.16 -43.85
N LEU A 9 -9.44 -8.44 -43.58
CA LEU A 9 -9.05 -9.13 -42.34
C LEU A 9 -7.99 -10.19 -42.67
N GLY A 10 -6.71 -9.81 -42.53
CA GLY A 10 -5.59 -10.67 -42.89
C GLY A 10 -5.57 -10.99 -44.38
N LYS A 11 -5.76 -12.27 -44.73
CA LYS A 11 -5.76 -12.75 -46.13
C LYS A 11 -7.14 -12.68 -46.80
N THR A 12 -8.21 -12.44 -46.05
CA THR A 12 -9.58 -12.53 -46.56
C THR A 12 -10.28 -11.18 -46.46
N GLU A 13 -11.12 -10.87 -47.45
CA GLU A 13 -11.98 -9.69 -47.44
C GLU A 13 -13.38 -10.07 -46.94
N ARG A 14 -13.89 -9.32 -45.97
CA ARG A 14 -15.20 -9.53 -45.35
C ARG A 14 -16.07 -8.30 -45.53
N MET A 15 -17.30 -8.49 -45.99
CA MET A 15 -18.27 -7.40 -46.08
C MET A 15 -18.77 -7.02 -44.68
N SER A 16 -18.65 -5.73 -44.33
CA SER A 16 -19.16 -5.14 -43.09
C SER A 16 -20.41 -4.32 -43.39
N PHE A 17 -21.45 -4.53 -42.57
CA PHE A 17 -22.72 -3.80 -42.63
C PHE A 17 -22.81 -2.73 -41.52
N SER A 18 -21.68 -2.42 -40.88
CA SER A 18 -21.60 -1.41 -39.81
C SER A 18 -21.95 -0.03 -40.36
N HIS A 19 -22.86 0.66 -39.68
CA HIS A 19 -23.27 2.02 -40.01
C HIS A 19 -22.31 3.08 -39.44
N ILE A 20 -21.61 2.73 -38.36
CA ILE A 20 -20.64 3.57 -37.68
C ILE A 20 -19.23 3.19 -38.17
N ASP A 21 -18.41 4.19 -38.42
CA ASP A 21 -17.00 4.00 -38.76
C ASP A 21 -16.16 3.81 -37.49
N GLU A 22 -15.26 2.84 -37.55
CA GLU A 22 -14.33 2.55 -36.46
C GLU A 22 -13.23 3.62 -36.46
N VAL A 23 -13.24 4.48 -35.43
CA VAL A 23 -12.32 5.63 -35.31
C VAL A 23 -10.98 5.28 -34.65
N ILE A 24 -10.92 4.12 -33.98
CA ILE A 24 -9.73 3.63 -33.30
C ILE A 24 -9.57 2.13 -33.60
N SER A 25 -8.36 1.70 -33.90
CA SER A 25 -8.06 0.29 -34.12
C SER A 25 -8.15 -0.51 -32.83
N MET A 26 -8.53 -1.78 -32.94
CA MET A 26 -8.48 -2.73 -31.83
C MET A 26 -7.10 -2.70 -31.15
N PRO A 27 -7.03 -2.41 -29.83
CA PRO A 27 -5.77 -2.42 -29.10
C PRO A 27 -5.27 -3.85 -28.92
N ASN A 28 -4.02 -3.97 -28.49
CA ASN A 28 -3.47 -5.28 -28.15
C ASN A 28 -4.09 -5.78 -26.84
N LEU A 29 -4.85 -6.88 -26.91
CA LEU A 29 -5.61 -7.40 -25.77
C LEU A 29 -4.75 -7.94 -24.61
N ILE A 30 -3.47 -8.20 -24.85
CA ILE A 30 -2.50 -8.64 -23.83
C ILE A 30 -1.52 -7.52 -23.43
N GLU A 31 -1.74 -6.31 -23.94
CA GLU A 31 -0.89 -5.15 -23.68
C GLU A 31 -0.78 -4.82 -22.20
N VAL A 32 -1.88 -4.93 -21.46
CA VAL A 32 -1.90 -4.68 -20.01
C VAL A 32 -0.88 -5.55 -19.26
N GLN A 33 -0.78 -6.84 -19.62
CA GLN A 33 0.18 -7.75 -19.00
C GLN A 33 1.61 -7.42 -19.40
N LYS A 34 1.85 -7.18 -20.69
CA LYS A 34 3.18 -6.86 -21.21
C LYS A 34 3.72 -5.54 -20.66
N ASN A 35 2.90 -4.49 -20.68
CA ASN A 35 3.29 -3.17 -20.20
C ASN A 35 3.55 -3.18 -18.69
N SER A 36 2.72 -3.87 -17.91
CA SER A 36 2.92 -4.02 -16.47
C SER A 36 4.24 -4.71 -16.13
N TYR A 37 4.55 -5.81 -16.82
CA TYR A 37 5.80 -6.54 -16.59
C TYR A 37 7.03 -5.78 -17.09
N GLN A 38 6.94 -5.10 -18.23
CA GLN A 38 8.02 -4.25 -18.75
C GLN A 38 8.32 -3.10 -17.78
N TRP A 39 7.29 -2.39 -17.31
CA TRP A 39 7.43 -1.36 -16.29
C TRP A 39 8.09 -1.90 -15.01
N PHE A 40 7.67 -3.10 -14.57
CA PHE A 40 8.26 -3.73 -13.39
C PHE A 40 9.76 -4.01 -13.58
N LEU A 41 10.18 -4.45 -14.75
CA LEU A 41 11.59 -4.69 -15.06
C LEU A 41 12.40 -3.39 -15.20
N ASP A 42 11.83 -2.32 -15.75
CA ASP A 42 12.58 -1.08 -16.03
C ASP A 42 12.68 -0.15 -14.82
N GLU A 43 11.58 -0.05 -14.07
CA GLU A 43 11.38 0.91 -12.97
C GLU A 43 11.05 0.21 -11.64
N GLY A 44 10.10 -0.73 -11.66
CA GLY A 44 9.57 -1.34 -10.44
C GLY A 44 10.63 -2.04 -9.58
N LEU A 45 11.58 -2.76 -10.18
CA LEU A 45 12.70 -3.36 -9.46
C LEU A 45 13.60 -2.30 -8.80
N LYS A 46 13.85 -1.16 -9.46
CA LYS A 46 14.64 -0.06 -8.88
C LYS A 46 13.91 0.54 -7.69
N GLU A 47 12.60 0.77 -7.81
CA GLU A 47 11.77 1.25 -6.70
C GLU A 47 11.86 0.30 -5.50
N VAL A 48 11.76 -1.01 -5.72
CA VAL A 48 11.83 -2.00 -4.64
C VAL A 48 13.18 -1.97 -3.93
N PHE A 49 14.29 -1.90 -4.65
CA PHE A 49 15.62 -1.80 -4.03
C PHE A 49 15.83 -0.47 -3.32
N HIS A 50 15.26 0.62 -3.84
CA HIS A 50 15.27 1.92 -3.18
C HIS A 50 14.45 1.93 -1.89
N ASP A 51 13.25 1.30 -1.90
CA ASP A 51 12.34 1.20 -0.76
C ASP A 51 12.96 0.41 0.42
N ILE A 52 13.82 -0.59 0.15
CA ILE A 52 14.55 -1.30 1.20
C ILE A 52 15.56 -0.38 1.90
N GLY A 53 16.09 0.61 1.18
CA GLY A 53 17.03 1.60 1.72
C GLY A 53 18.37 0.99 2.12
N THR A 54 19.01 1.62 3.10
CA THR A 54 20.30 1.16 3.65
C THR A 54 20.05 0.27 4.86
N ILE A 55 20.59 -0.94 4.81
CA ILE A 55 20.55 -1.90 5.91
C ILE A 55 21.78 -1.66 6.78
N GLU A 56 21.56 -1.26 8.02
CA GLU A 56 22.62 -1.06 9.00
C GLU A 56 22.71 -2.24 9.97
N ASP A 57 23.92 -2.53 10.43
CA ASP A 57 24.10 -3.50 11.51
C ASP A 57 23.67 -2.92 12.87
N TYR A 58 23.57 -3.76 13.90
CA TYR A 58 23.11 -3.30 15.22
C TYR A 58 24.03 -2.26 15.87
N THR A 59 25.32 -2.23 15.51
CA THR A 59 26.27 -1.22 16.01
C THR A 59 26.22 0.07 15.20
N GLY A 60 25.64 0.05 14.00
CA GLY A 60 25.61 1.16 13.05
C GLY A 60 26.92 1.37 12.28
N ASN A 61 27.92 0.49 12.46
CA ASN A 61 29.24 0.58 11.85
C ASN A 61 29.28 0.10 10.39
N LEU A 62 28.42 -0.85 10.02
CA LEU A 62 28.34 -1.38 8.66
C LEU A 62 27.01 -0.95 8.04
N ALA A 63 27.07 -0.41 6.83
CA ALA A 63 25.92 0.00 6.05
C ALA A 63 25.94 -0.66 4.68
N LEU A 64 24.91 -1.43 4.37
CA LEU A 64 24.71 -2.09 3.08
C LEU A 64 23.64 -1.34 2.28
N SER A 65 23.97 -0.90 1.08
CA SER A 65 23.04 -0.21 0.18
C SER A 65 22.99 -0.90 -1.18
N PHE A 66 21.82 -0.91 -1.81
CA PHE A 66 21.65 -1.40 -3.18
C PHE A 66 21.90 -0.26 -4.17
N VAL A 67 22.79 -0.48 -5.14
CA VAL A 67 23.19 0.55 -6.12
C VAL A 67 22.45 0.37 -7.42
N ASP A 68 22.49 -0.83 -7.99
CA ASP A 68 21.91 -1.14 -9.28
C ASP A 68 21.60 -2.64 -9.39
N PHE A 69 20.85 -3.03 -10.41
CA PHE A 69 20.64 -4.43 -10.75
C PHE A 69 20.83 -4.69 -12.24
N ARG A 70 21.10 -5.95 -12.55
CA ARG A 70 21.21 -6.45 -13.91
C ARG A 70 20.48 -7.77 -14.01
N LEU A 71 19.51 -7.81 -14.93
CA LEU A 71 18.90 -9.05 -15.38
C LEU A 71 19.62 -9.54 -16.63
N ASP A 72 20.08 -10.79 -16.61
CA ASP A 72 20.68 -11.39 -17.80
C ASP A 72 19.64 -11.50 -18.92
N LYS A 73 20.03 -11.11 -20.14
CA LYS A 73 19.11 -11.10 -21.29
C LYS A 73 18.84 -12.49 -21.83
N GLU A 74 19.77 -13.41 -21.64
CA GLU A 74 19.68 -14.76 -22.18
C GLU A 74 19.20 -15.73 -21.10
N PRO A 75 17.99 -16.30 -21.25
CA PRO A 75 17.53 -17.36 -20.37
C PRO A 75 18.37 -18.62 -20.59
N LYS A 76 18.49 -19.45 -19.56
CA LYS A 76 19.28 -20.70 -19.62
C LYS A 76 18.73 -21.70 -20.65
N TYR A 77 17.43 -21.66 -20.92
CA TYR A 77 16.72 -22.58 -21.81
C TYR A 77 15.67 -21.82 -22.59
N SER A 78 15.34 -22.33 -23.77
CA SER A 78 14.20 -21.85 -24.54
C SER A 78 12.86 -22.26 -23.90
N ILE A 79 11.78 -21.55 -24.25
CA ILE A 79 10.42 -21.85 -23.77
C ILE A 79 10.02 -23.31 -24.02
N LYS A 80 10.42 -23.87 -25.16
CA LYS A 80 10.11 -25.27 -25.52
C LYS A 80 10.85 -26.27 -24.62
N GLU A 81 12.15 -26.05 -24.41
CA GLU A 81 12.95 -26.89 -23.52
C GLU A 81 12.48 -26.80 -22.07
N CYS A 82 12.02 -25.61 -21.62
CA CYS A 82 11.45 -25.45 -20.30
C CYS A 82 10.23 -26.36 -20.08
N LYS A 83 9.34 -26.42 -21.07
CA LYS A 83 8.15 -27.29 -21.04
C LYS A 83 8.49 -28.78 -21.10
N GLU A 84 9.47 -29.16 -21.90
CA GLU A 84 9.86 -30.58 -22.07
C GLU A 84 10.62 -31.14 -20.86
N ARG A 85 11.35 -30.29 -20.13
CA ARG A 85 12.22 -30.70 -19.01
C ARG A 85 11.66 -30.37 -17.63
N ASP A 86 10.41 -29.90 -17.56
CA ASP A 86 9.77 -29.43 -16.32
C ASP A 86 10.57 -28.36 -15.56
N VAL A 87 11.24 -27.47 -16.28
CA VAL A 87 12.02 -26.36 -15.70
C VAL A 87 11.33 -25.01 -15.92
N THR A 88 11.75 -24.00 -15.15
CA THR A 88 11.21 -22.64 -15.21
C THR A 88 11.94 -21.81 -16.26
N TYR A 89 11.20 -21.02 -17.04
CA TYR A 89 11.75 -20.06 -17.99
C TYR A 89 12.16 -18.78 -17.25
N ALA A 90 13.44 -18.64 -16.97
CA ALA A 90 13.99 -17.57 -16.13
C ALA A 90 15.41 -17.17 -16.58
N ALA A 91 15.83 -15.98 -16.15
CA ALA A 91 17.18 -15.48 -16.32
C ALA A 91 17.81 -15.04 -14.98
N PRO A 92 19.13 -15.18 -14.81
CA PRO A 92 19.82 -14.73 -13.61
C PRO A 92 19.63 -13.24 -13.32
N LEU A 93 19.19 -12.92 -12.10
CA LEU A 93 19.17 -11.56 -11.56
C LEU A 93 20.39 -11.35 -10.67
N ARG A 94 21.21 -10.36 -11.02
CA ARG A 94 22.34 -9.89 -10.22
C ARG A 94 22.08 -8.48 -9.70
N VAL A 95 22.53 -8.20 -8.49
CA VAL A 95 22.37 -6.90 -7.85
C VAL A 95 23.74 -6.43 -7.37
N THR A 96 24.06 -5.17 -7.67
CA THR A 96 25.27 -4.52 -7.18
C THR A 96 24.97 -3.94 -5.80
N ALA A 97 25.57 -4.53 -4.78
CA ALA A 97 25.47 -4.08 -3.40
C ALA A 97 26.75 -3.36 -2.99
N ARG A 98 26.60 -2.26 -2.26
CA ARG A 98 27.67 -1.43 -1.70
C ARG A 98 27.69 -1.62 -0.19
N LEU A 99 28.81 -2.10 0.33
CA LEU A 99 29.08 -2.16 1.76
C LEU A 99 30.01 -0.99 2.15
N LEU A 100 29.50 -0.09 2.98
CA LEU A 100 30.26 0.98 3.62
C LEU A 100 30.61 0.57 5.05
N ASN A 101 31.89 0.54 5.36
CA ASN A 101 32.37 0.50 6.74
C ASN A 101 32.56 1.94 7.24
N LYS A 102 31.73 2.37 8.19
CA LYS A 102 31.76 3.74 8.72
C LYS A 102 32.98 4.02 9.62
N GLU A 103 33.60 2.99 10.20
CA GLU A 103 34.79 3.15 11.03
C GLU A 103 36.05 3.39 10.19
N THR A 104 36.20 2.66 9.08
CA THR A 104 37.38 2.76 8.21
C THR A 104 37.18 3.68 7.01
N GLY A 105 35.92 4.01 6.68
CA GLY A 105 35.55 4.70 5.44
C GLY A 105 35.71 3.84 4.18
N GLU A 106 35.97 2.54 4.32
CA GLU A 106 36.15 1.63 3.19
C GLU A 106 34.80 1.32 2.52
N VAL A 107 34.76 1.45 1.20
CA VAL A 107 33.59 1.14 0.37
C VAL A 107 33.91 -0.06 -0.51
N LYS A 108 33.09 -1.12 -0.40
CA LYS A 108 33.20 -2.32 -1.23
C LYS A 108 31.93 -2.51 -2.05
N ASP A 109 32.06 -2.43 -3.36
CA ASP A 109 31.00 -2.74 -4.29
C ASP A 109 31.16 -4.20 -4.76
N GLN A 110 30.11 -4.99 -4.66
CA GLN A 110 30.09 -6.38 -5.10
C GLN A 110 28.80 -6.70 -5.84
N GLU A 111 28.94 -7.40 -6.97
CA GLU A 111 27.81 -7.97 -7.69
C GLU A 111 27.43 -9.32 -7.05
N ILE A 112 26.18 -9.41 -6.59
CA ILE A 112 25.62 -10.57 -5.89
C ILE A 112 24.55 -11.20 -6.78
N PHE A 113 24.61 -12.53 -6.94
CA PHE A 113 23.53 -13.27 -7.58
C PHE A 113 22.35 -13.43 -6.61
N MET A 114 21.22 -12.82 -6.93
CA MET A 114 20.01 -12.87 -6.10
C MET A 114 19.16 -14.11 -6.38
N GLY A 115 19.20 -14.63 -7.61
CA GLY A 115 18.42 -15.80 -8.02
C GLY A 115 18.03 -15.76 -9.49
N ASP A 116 17.37 -16.81 -9.96
CA ASP A 116 16.78 -16.85 -11.29
C ASP A 116 15.40 -16.16 -11.26
N PHE A 117 15.20 -15.16 -12.13
CA PHE A 117 13.99 -14.37 -12.22
C PHE A 117 13.12 -14.85 -13.41
N PRO A 118 11.85 -15.25 -13.19
CA PRO A 118 10.98 -15.72 -14.26
C PRO A 118 10.73 -14.66 -15.33
N LEU A 119 10.84 -15.04 -16.60
CA LEU A 119 10.63 -14.15 -17.74
C LEU A 119 9.24 -14.36 -18.35
N MET A 120 8.61 -13.27 -18.79
CA MET A 120 7.35 -13.33 -19.53
C MET A 120 7.60 -13.77 -20.99
N THR A 121 6.75 -14.65 -21.50
CA THR A 121 6.76 -15.07 -22.91
C THR A 121 6.07 -14.03 -23.81
N ASP A 122 6.23 -14.15 -25.13
CA ASP A 122 5.53 -13.30 -26.09
C ASP A 122 4.00 -13.38 -26.00
N ALA A 123 3.46 -14.44 -25.41
CA ALA A 123 2.03 -14.63 -25.20
C ALA A 123 1.52 -13.96 -23.90
N GLY A 124 2.39 -13.37 -23.08
CA GLY A 124 2.01 -12.79 -21.79
C GLY A 124 1.87 -13.81 -20.66
N THR A 125 2.49 -15.00 -20.81
CA THR A 125 2.47 -16.09 -19.83
C THR A 125 3.85 -16.33 -19.24
N PHE A 126 3.92 -17.14 -18.19
CA PHE A 126 5.16 -17.59 -17.56
C PHE A 126 5.23 -19.12 -17.59
N VAL A 127 6.40 -19.69 -17.85
CA VAL A 127 6.62 -21.14 -17.71
C VAL A 127 7.25 -21.41 -16.36
N ILE A 128 6.50 -22.02 -15.44
CA ILE A 128 6.96 -22.35 -14.09
C ILE A 128 6.89 -23.87 -13.92
N ASN A 129 8.05 -24.50 -13.74
CA ASN A 129 8.21 -25.96 -13.63
C ASN A 129 7.49 -26.71 -14.79
N GLY A 130 7.82 -26.34 -16.03
CA GLY A 130 7.23 -26.94 -17.24
C GLY A 130 5.81 -26.48 -17.60
N ALA A 131 5.05 -25.93 -16.65
CA ALA A 131 3.68 -25.53 -16.86
C ALA A 131 3.56 -24.04 -17.23
N GLU A 132 2.74 -23.72 -18.23
CA GLU A 132 2.36 -22.33 -18.51
C GLU A 132 1.34 -21.82 -17.50
N ARG A 133 1.60 -20.61 -16.99
CA ARG A 133 0.77 -19.91 -16.02
C ARG A 133 0.56 -18.48 -16.49
N ALA A 134 -0.65 -17.98 -16.26
CA ALA A 134 -0.99 -16.58 -16.45
C ALA A 134 -1.19 -15.92 -15.08
N ILE A 135 -0.64 -14.72 -14.92
CA ILE A 135 -0.91 -13.89 -13.74
C ILE A 135 -2.17 -13.08 -14.05
N VAL A 136 -3.18 -13.19 -13.19
CA VAL A 136 -4.45 -12.49 -13.37
C VAL A 136 -4.43 -11.20 -12.55
N SER A 137 -4.83 -10.09 -13.19
CA SER A 137 -4.95 -8.81 -12.49
C SER A 137 -6.01 -8.90 -11.39
N GLN A 138 -5.62 -8.57 -10.16
CA GLN A 138 -6.53 -8.53 -9.02
C GLN A 138 -7.15 -7.14 -8.89
N LEU A 139 -8.46 -7.09 -8.65
CA LEU A 139 -9.14 -5.87 -8.23
C LEU A 139 -9.12 -5.78 -6.71
N VAL A 140 -8.40 -4.78 -6.18
CA VAL A 140 -8.31 -4.47 -4.75
C VAL A 140 -8.81 -3.06 -4.50
N ARG A 141 -9.27 -2.79 -3.26
CA ARG A 141 -9.62 -1.42 -2.87
C ARG A 141 -8.38 -0.56 -2.87
N SER A 142 -8.50 0.68 -3.35
CA SER A 142 -7.43 1.66 -3.26
C SER A 142 -7.12 1.94 -1.78
N PRO A 143 -5.85 2.21 -1.44
CA PRO A 143 -5.54 2.80 -0.16
C PRO A 143 -6.13 4.21 -0.07
N GLY A 144 -6.62 4.61 1.10
CA GLY A 144 -7.35 5.87 1.29
C GLY A 144 -8.23 5.83 2.55
N VAL A 145 -9.02 6.89 2.77
CA VAL A 145 -10.02 6.94 3.83
C VAL A 145 -11.40 6.66 3.23
N PHE A 146 -12.15 5.77 3.88
CA PHE A 146 -13.50 5.40 3.47
C PHE A 146 -14.48 5.77 4.57
N TYR A 147 -15.50 6.54 4.24
CA TYR A 147 -16.56 6.91 5.18
C TYR A 147 -17.77 5.99 5.04
N GLY A 148 -18.34 5.61 6.17
CA GLY A 148 -19.58 4.86 6.25
C GLY A 148 -20.62 5.61 7.07
N ASP A 149 -21.87 5.50 6.63
CA ASP A 149 -23.06 5.93 7.36
C ASP A 149 -23.96 4.70 7.55
N ALA A 150 -24.42 4.48 8.76
CA ALA A 150 -25.34 3.41 9.11
C ALA A 150 -26.32 3.91 10.18
N LYS A 151 -27.46 3.23 10.33
CA LYS A 151 -28.36 3.47 11.45
C LYS A 151 -28.33 2.29 12.41
N ASP A 152 -28.28 2.57 13.71
CA ASP A 152 -28.49 1.54 14.73
C ASP A 152 -29.94 1.02 14.72
N LYS A 153 -30.21 -0.10 15.40
CA LYS A 153 -31.55 -0.67 15.59
C LYS A 153 -32.55 0.30 16.20
N VAL A 154 -32.06 1.27 16.99
CA VAL A 154 -32.87 2.33 17.63
C VAL A 154 -33.14 3.50 16.66
N GLY A 155 -32.40 3.58 15.55
CA GLY A 155 -32.53 4.63 14.53
C GLY A 155 -31.51 5.77 14.64
N ASN A 156 -30.59 5.72 15.60
CA ASN A 156 -29.49 6.69 15.73
C ASN A 156 -28.50 6.53 14.57
N ASP A 157 -27.99 7.65 14.08
CA ASP A 157 -26.98 7.66 13.01
C ASP A 157 -25.60 7.27 13.57
N LEU A 158 -24.94 6.34 12.90
CA LEU A 158 -23.62 5.81 13.21
C LEU A 158 -22.70 6.12 12.04
N TYR A 159 -21.64 6.88 12.33
CA TYR A 159 -20.61 7.22 11.37
C TYR A 159 -19.37 6.38 11.60
N SER A 160 -18.77 5.91 10.52
CA SER A 160 -17.47 5.24 10.53
C SER A 160 -16.51 5.86 9.52
N ALA A 161 -15.23 5.78 9.82
CA ALA A 161 -14.16 6.14 8.89
C ALA A 161 -13.08 5.07 8.95
N THR A 162 -12.71 4.50 7.80
CA THR A 162 -11.69 3.45 7.72
C THR A 162 -10.53 3.96 6.89
N MET A 163 -9.37 4.10 7.52
CA MET A 163 -8.11 4.44 6.86
C MET A 163 -7.39 3.15 6.48
N ASN A 164 -7.33 2.89 5.17
CA ASN A 164 -6.66 1.73 4.58
C ASN A 164 -5.29 2.17 4.04
N PRO A 165 -4.19 1.88 4.73
CA PRO A 165 -2.86 2.15 4.18
C PRO A 165 -2.47 1.09 3.13
N ASN A 166 -1.52 1.45 2.26
CA ASN A 166 -0.95 0.50 1.29
C ASN A 166 -0.14 -0.62 1.98
N ARG A 167 0.51 -0.27 3.10
CA ARG A 167 1.26 -1.18 3.97
C ARG A 167 1.10 -0.68 5.41
N GLY A 168 0.97 -1.58 6.37
CA GLY A 168 0.89 -1.24 7.80
C GLY A 168 -0.50 -1.45 8.39
N ALA A 169 -0.71 -0.88 9.59
CA ALA A 169 -1.89 -1.10 10.40
C ALA A 169 -3.09 -0.27 9.92
N TRP A 170 -4.27 -0.89 9.87
CA TRP A 170 -5.52 -0.19 9.56
C TRP A 170 -5.99 0.62 10.76
N LEU A 171 -6.56 1.80 10.51
CA LEU A 171 -7.24 2.60 11.54
C LEU A 171 -8.72 2.67 11.20
N GLU A 172 -9.56 2.15 12.09
CA GLU A 172 -11.00 2.17 11.94
C GLU A 172 -11.60 3.03 13.06
N TYR A 173 -12.25 4.12 12.67
CA TYR A 173 -12.99 5.01 13.55
C TYR A 173 -14.48 4.68 13.45
N GLU A 174 -15.17 4.69 14.58
CA GLU A 174 -16.60 4.44 14.64
C GLU A 174 -17.26 5.23 15.78
N THR A 175 -18.49 5.66 15.55
CA THR A 175 -19.35 6.24 16.58
C THR A 175 -20.28 5.16 17.12
N ASP A 176 -20.54 5.16 18.42
CA ASP A 176 -21.54 4.30 19.06
C ASP A 176 -22.88 5.02 19.26
N ALA A 177 -23.94 4.28 19.61
CA ALA A 177 -25.28 4.84 19.84
C ALA A 177 -25.34 5.86 21.01
N ALA A 178 -24.34 5.84 21.90
CA ALA A 178 -24.15 6.80 22.98
C ALA A 178 -23.27 8.00 22.57
N ASN A 179 -23.06 8.24 21.27
CA ASN A 179 -22.24 9.32 20.72
C ASN A 179 -20.76 9.26 21.12
N VAL A 180 -20.27 8.11 21.59
CA VAL A 180 -18.86 7.90 21.95
C VAL A 180 -18.05 7.53 20.71
N PHE A 181 -16.91 8.18 20.53
CA PHE A 181 -15.98 7.94 19.41
C PHE A 181 -14.93 6.91 19.80
N TYR A 182 -14.89 5.84 19.02
CA TYR A 182 -13.91 4.77 19.17
C TYR A 182 -12.97 4.70 17.98
N VAL A 183 -11.77 4.19 18.25
CA VAL A 183 -10.77 3.79 17.26
C VAL A 183 -10.39 2.32 17.48
N ARG A 184 -10.16 1.59 16.39
CA ARG A 184 -9.54 0.27 16.38
C ARG A 184 -8.27 0.35 15.53
N ILE A 185 -7.18 -0.19 16.08
CA ILE A 185 -5.89 -0.26 15.42
C ILE A 185 -5.64 -1.72 15.03
N ASP A 186 -5.49 -2.00 13.74
CA ASP A 186 -5.22 -3.33 13.19
C ASP A 186 -6.22 -4.41 13.66
N LYS A 187 -7.52 -4.10 13.63
CA LYS A 187 -8.63 -4.99 14.04
C LYS A 187 -8.59 -5.42 15.51
N ASN A 188 -7.82 -4.74 16.36
CA ASN A 188 -7.84 -4.93 17.81
C ASN A 188 -9.13 -4.37 18.45
N ARG A 189 -9.22 -4.49 19.77
CA ARG A 189 -10.35 -4.00 20.57
C ARG A 189 -10.51 -2.49 20.45
N LYS A 190 -11.76 -2.02 20.58
CA LYS A 190 -12.10 -0.59 20.60
C LYS A 190 -11.37 0.14 21.71
N LEU A 191 -10.86 1.32 21.40
CA LEU A 191 -10.31 2.31 22.31
C LEU A 191 -11.06 3.64 22.12
N PRO A 192 -11.36 4.41 23.18
CA PRO A 192 -11.81 5.78 23.01
C PRO A 192 -10.79 6.57 22.17
N VAL A 193 -11.24 7.37 21.21
CA VAL A 193 -10.32 8.08 20.29
C VAL A 193 -9.37 9.04 21.03
N THR A 194 -9.80 9.54 22.19
CA THR A 194 -9.01 10.42 23.06
C THR A 194 -7.76 9.73 23.62
N VAL A 195 -7.80 8.41 23.87
CA VAL A 195 -6.62 7.62 24.29
C VAL A 195 -5.54 7.67 23.21
N LEU A 196 -5.94 7.54 21.94
CA LEU A 196 -5.02 7.66 20.81
C LEU A 196 -4.51 9.10 20.67
N CYS A 197 -5.36 10.12 20.87
CA CYS A 197 -4.95 11.52 20.85
C CYS A 197 -3.88 11.82 21.91
N ARG A 198 -4.02 11.28 23.13
CA ARG A 198 -3.01 11.37 24.19
C ARG A 198 -1.71 10.71 23.79
N ALA A 199 -1.77 9.50 23.24
CA ALA A 199 -0.57 8.79 22.77
C ALA A 199 0.17 9.58 21.67
N LEU A 200 -0.55 10.35 20.85
CA LEU A 200 -0.01 11.21 19.79
C LEU A 200 0.51 12.57 20.28
N GLY A 201 0.26 12.95 21.55
CA GLY A 201 0.81 14.16 22.17
C GLY A 201 -0.19 15.19 22.66
N LEU A 202 -1.51 14.98 22.50
CA LEU A 202 -2.54 15.81 23.14
C LEU A 202 -2.80 15.30 24.55
N SER A 203 -1.95 15.71 25.49
CA SER A 203 -1.78 15.09 26.79
C SER A 203 -2.96 15.32 27.75
N SER A 204 -3.56 16.51 27.73
CA SER A 204 -4.61 16.94 28.67
C SER A 204 -5.99 17.04 28.02
N ASP A 205 -7.04 16.97 28.84
CA ASP A 205 -8.43 17.09 28.39
C ASP A 205 -8.65 18.48 27.74
N GLU A 206 -8.03 19.52 28.28
CA GLU A 206 -8.06 20.89 27.76
C GLU A 206 -7.40 20.99 26.37
N GLU A 207 -6.26 20.33 26.15
CA GLU A 207 -5.59 20.30 24.83
C GLU A 207 -6.46 19.63 23.77
N ILE A 208 -7.12 18.53 24.12
CA ILE A 208 -8.03 17.81 23.24
C ILE A 208 -9.24 18.69 22.89
N LEU A 209 -9.85 19.33 23.90
CA LEU A 209 -10.99 20.24 23.69
C LEU A 209 -10.61 21.49 22.89
N ASN A 210 -9.42 22.04 23.11
CA ASN A 210 -8.92 23.18 22.33
C ASN A 210 -8.67 22.80 20.86
N PHE A 211 -8.26 21.56 20.58
CA PHE A 211 -7.98 21.10 19.22
C PHE A 211 -9.26 20.75 18.44
N PHE A 212 -10.18 20.00 19.05
CA PHE A 212 -11.40 19.52 18.38
C PHE A 212 -12.63 20.41 18.59
N GLY A 213 -12.59 21.33 19.56
CA GLY A 213 -13.74 22.10 20.02
C GLY A 213 -14.59 21.34 21.05
N GLU A 214 -15.53 22.07 21.65
CA GLU A 214 -16.52 21.53 22.59
C GLU A 214 -17.68 20.82 21.86
N ASP A 215 -17.36 19.71 21.19
CA ASP A 215 -18.36 18.84 20.58
C ASP A 215 -18.88 17.80 21.60
N GLU A 216 -20.20 17.58 21.63
CA GLU A 216 -20.85 16.62 22.54
C GLU A 216 -20.24 15.22 22.45
N ARG A 217 -19.79 14.79 21.26
CA ARG A 217 -19.21 13.47 21.02
C ARG A 217 -17.82 13.35 21.65
N ILE A 218 -17.04 14.42 21.61
CA ILE A 218 -15.72 14.48 22.24
C ILE A 218 -15.86 14.48 23.76
N LEU A 219 -16.80 15.26 24.31
CA LEU A 219 -17.10 15.27 25.74
C LEU A 219 -17.53 13.88 26.24
N ALA A 220 -18.48 13.23 25.54
CA ALA A 220 -18.90 11.86 25.86
C ALA A 220 -17.74 10.84 25.77
N THR A 221 -16.79 11.07 24.88
CA THR A 221 -15.61 10.21 24.74
C THR A 221 -14.60 10.43 25.87
N LEU A 222 -14.37 11.67 26.28
CA LEU A 222 -13.52 12.01 27.43
C LEU A 222 -14.07 11.43 28.75
N GLU A 223 -15.39 11.34 28.91
CA GLU A 223 -16.01 10.67 30.06
C GLU A 223 -15.73 9.16 30.10
N LYS A 224 -15.56 8.52 28.93
CA LYS A 224 -15.22 7.09 28.81
C LYS A 224 -13.72 6.83 28.81
N ASP A 225 -12.92 7.87 28.70
CA ASP A 225 -11.46 7.78 28.73
C ASP A 225 -10.96 7.52 30.15
N THR A 226 -10.28 6.39 30.34
CA THR A 226 -9.66 6.03 31.62
C THR A 226 -8.29 6.66 31.84
N THR A 227 -7.72 7.30 30.82
CA THR A 227 -6.36 7.85 30.82
C THR A 227 -6.39 9.36 31.02
N LYS A 228 -5.38 9.91 31.73
CA LYS A 228 -5.28 11.35 32.03
C LYS A 228 -3.98 12.02 31.57
N ASN A 229 -2.99 11.24 31.14
CA ASN A 229 -1.72 11.73 30.64
C ASN A 229 -1.26 10.95 29.41
N GLN A 230 -0.21 11.45 28.76
CA GLN A 230 0.37 10.84 27.55
C GLN A 230 0.91 9.43 27.80
N ASP A 231 1.59 9.20 28.92
CA ASP A 231 2.21 7.90 29.24
C ASP A 231 1.16 6.81 29.46
N GLU A 232 0.06 7.13 30.15
CA GLU A 232 -1.09 6.25 30.34
C GLU A 232 -1.79 5.95 29.03
N GLY A 233 -1.98 6.97 28.18
CA GLY A 233 -2.55 6.80 26.84
C GLY A 233 -1.71 5.84 25.99
N LEU A 234 -0.40 6.03 25.99
CA LEU A 234 0.55 5.18 25.28
C LEU A 234 0.54 3.74 25.83
N LEU A 235 0.52 3.59 27.15
CA LEU A 235 0.47 2.28 27.80
C LEU A 235 -0.82 1.53 27.48
N GLU A 236 -1.97 2.21 27.44
CA GLU A 236 -3.24 1.59 27.10
C GLU A 236 -3.28 1.16 25.63
N VAL A 237 -2.77 1.99 24.71
CA VAL A 237 -2.61 1.60 23.30
C VAL A 237 -1.70 0.37 23.19
N TYR A 238 -0.54 0.37 23.86
CA TYR A 238 0.40 -0.74 23.85
C TYR A 238 -0.24 -2.05 24.36
N ARG A 239 -0.96 -2.00 25.48
CA ARG A 239 -1.66 -3.15 26.06
C ARG A 239 -2.69 -3.76 25.12
N LYS A 240 -3.39 -2.95 24.31
CA LYS A 240 -4.34 -3.47 23.32
C LYS A 240 -3.65 -4.05 22.09
N LEU A 241 -2.55 -3.45 21.64
CA LEU A 241 -1.79 -3.92 20.49
C LEU A 241 -1.06 -5.24 20.78
N ARG A 242 -0.56 -5.42 22.01
CA ARG A 242 0.19 -6.62 22.43
C ARG A 242 -0.35 -7.18 23.74
N PRO A 243 -1.44 -7.96 23.70
CA PRO A 243 -1.99 -8.57 24.90
C PRO A 243 -1.05 -9.67 25.43
N GLY A 244 -0.46 -9.45 26.60
CA GLY A 244 0.37 -10.44 27.31
C GLY A 244 1.86 -10.05 27.45
N ASP A 245 2.33 -9.04 26.72
CA ASP A 245 3.67 -8.49 26.92
C ASP A 245 3.70 -7.66 28.20
N ALA A 246 4.61 -8.00 29.12
CA ALA A 246 4.84 -7.19 30.30
C ALA A 246 5.39 -5.82 29.88
N PRO A 247 4.78 -4.69 30.31
CA PRO A 247 5.39 -3.38 30.10
C PRO A 247 6.64 -3.33 30.97
N HIS A 248 7.81 -3.55 30.36
CA HIS A 248 9.08 -3.49 31.08
C HIS A 248 9.24 -2.08 31.68
N GLY A 249 9.54 -2.02 32.98
CA GLY A 249 9.52 -0.80 33.79
C GLY A 249 10.38 0.30 33.19
N GLY A 250 9.79 1.50 33.11
CA GLY A 250 10.38 2.66 32.44
C GLY A 250 10.23 2.53 30.93
N VAL A 251 9.19 3.16 30.38
CA VAL A 251 9.00 3.31 28.94
C VAL A 251 10.14 4.17 28.39
N ARG A 252 11.32 3.58 28.21
CA ARG A 252 12.27 4.10 27.24
C ARG A 252 11.70 3.68 25.89
N TYR A 253 10.81 4.54 25.41
CA TYR A 253 10.19 4.46 24.12
C TYR A 253 11.28 4.26 23.07
N GLN A 254 11.34 3.06 22.54
CA GLN A 254 12.28 2.69 21.50
C GLN A 254 11.72 3.31 20.20
N PRO A 255 12.49 4.12 19.44
CA PRO A 255 12.00 4.81 18.23
C PRO A 255 11.37 3.89 17.17
N ASP A 256 11.68 2.60 17.25
CA ASP A 256 11.10 1.50 16.51
C ASP A 256 9.61 1.22 16.87
N GLN A 257 9.07 1.77 17.96
CA GLN A 257 7.61 1.74 18.22
C GLN A 257 6.83 2.80 17.43
N HIS A 258 7.48 3.88 16.96
CA HIS A 258 6.93 4.69 15.87
C HIS A 258 6.89 3.90 14.55
N ALA A 259 7.60 2.77 14.43
CA ALA A 259 7.65 2.03 13.16
C ALA A 259 6.31 1.44 12.76
N VAL A 260 5.36 1.19 13.68
CA VAL A 260 4.02 0.73 13.27
C VAL A 260 3.27 1.83 12.49
N LEU A 261 3.52 3.10 12.78
CA LEU A 261 2.96 4.25 12.04
C LEU A 261 3.89 4.77 10.93
N ARG A 262 5.22 4.60 11.05
CA ARG A 262 6.20 4.98 10.00
C ARG A 262 6.39 3.91 8.91
N SER A 263 6.01 2.65 9.15
CA SER A 263 6.08 1.56 8.16
C SER A 263 4.97 1.59 7.12
N ALA A 264 4.19 2.67 7.10
CA ALA A 264 3.13 2.93 6.14
C ALA A 264 3.50 4.10 5.21
N PRO A 265 4.53 3.97 4.35
CA PRO A 265 4.71 4.94 3.28
C PRO A 265 3.47 4.87 2.37
N LEU A 266 2.73 5.97 2.32
CA LEU A 266 1.70 6.18 1.33
C LEU A 266 2.41 6.38 -0.02
N ARG A 267 2.23 5.44 -0.95
CA ARG A 267 2.69 5.62 -2.34
C ARG A 267 1.94 6.80 -2.98
N PRO A 268 2.45 7.41 -4.06
CA PRO A 268 1.79 8.54 -4.71
C PRO A 268 0.30 8.31 -4.99
N VAL A 269 -0.06 7.11 -5.47
CA VAL A 269 -1.46 6.70 -5.75
C VAL A 269 -2.36 6.75 -4.51
N SER A 270 -1.80 6.57 -3.31
CA SER A 270 -2.54 6.69 -2.04
C SER A 270 -2.51 8.10 -1.45
N PHE A 271 -1.57 8.95 -1.87
CA PHE A 271 -1.48 10.34 -1.43
C PHE A 271 -2.51 11.23 -2.12
N TRP A 272 -2.75 11.03 -3.41
CA TRP A 272 -3.72 11.82 -4.19
C TRP A 272 -5.15 11.75 -3.63
N PRO A 273 -5.75 10.57 -3.36
CA PRO A 273 -7.08 10.51 -2.77
C PRO A 273 -7.15 11.16 -1.39
N LEU A 274 -6.11 10.99 -0.56
CA LEU A 274 -6.06 11.58 0.78
C LEU A 274 -5.95 13.10 0.73
N GLN A 275 -5.16 13.64 -0.19
CA GLN A 275 -4.98 15.08 -0.35
C GLN A 275 -6.24 15.72 -0.95
N ASP A 276 -6.81 15.13 -2.01
CA ASP A 276 -8.08 15.58 -2.60
C ASP A 276 -9.21 15.56 -1.55
N GLU A 277 -9.24 14.56 -0.66
CA GLU A 277 -10.21 14.47 0.43
C GLU A 277 -9.98 15.52 1.53
N GLN A 278 -8.74 15.75 1.95
CA GLN A 278 -8.43 16.81 2.92
C GLN A 278 -8.77 18.20 2.38
N GLU A 279 -8.50 18.46 1.10
CA GLU A 279 -8.86 19.70 0.42
C GLU A 279 -10.39 19.84 0.28
N ALA A 280 -11.13 18.75 0.03
CA ALA A 280 -12.59 18.75 0.00
C ALA A 280 -13.26 19.03 1.36
N VAL A 281 -12.65 18.60 2.47
CA VAL A 281 -13.15 18.84 3.84
C VAL A 281 -12.82 20.26 4.32
N SER A 282 -11.66 20.80 3.92
CA SER A 282 -11.15 22.12 4.35
C SER A 282 -11.58 23.29 3.45
N GLY A 283 -12.08 23.04 2.23
CA GLY A 283 -12.45 24.05 1.26
C GLY A 283 -13.81 24.75 1.49
N PRO A 284 -14.02 25.98 0.97
CA PRO A 284 -15.29 26.68 1.05
C PRO A 284 -16.43 25.90 0.35
N PRO A 285 -17.69 26.04 0.82
CA PRO A 285 -18.80 25.14 0.46
C PRO A 285 -19.16 25.07 -1.03
N HIS A 286 -18.65 25.97 -1.87
CA HIS A 286 -18.94 26.03 -3.30
C HIS A 286 -18.19 25.00 -4.17
N HIS A 287 -17.20 24.28 -3.64
CA HIS A 287 -16.45 23.27 -4.42
C HIS A 287 -16.89 21.81 -4.19
N ARG A 288 -17.88 21.54 -3.32
CA ARG A 288 -18.31 20.18 -2.94
C ARG A 288 -19.04 19.36 -4.01
N LEU A 289 -19.16 19.85 -5.25
CA LEU A 289 -19.98 19.22 -6.31
C LEU A 289 -19.19 18.51 -7.42
N CYS A 290 -17.86 18.54 -7.43
CA CYS A 290 -17.07 17.98 -8.54
C CYS A 290 -16.43 16.60 -8.30
N CYS A 291 -16.56 16.01 -7.11
CA CYS A 291 -16.04 14.66 -6.83
C CYS A 291 -17.20 13.69 -6.57
N ARG A 292 -17.79 13.17 -7.64
CA ARG A 292 -18.67 11.99 -7.64
C ARG A 292 -18.34 11.11 -8.82
#